data_AF-A0A925AJA7-F1
#
_entry.id   AF-A0A925AJA7-F1
#
_cell.length_a   1.000
_cell.length_b   1.000
_cell.length_c   1.000
_cell.angle_alpha   90.00
_cell.angle_beta   90.00
_cell.angle_gamma   90.00
#
_symmetry.space_group_name_H-M   'P 1'
#
loop_
_entity.id
_entity.type
_entity.pdbx_description
1 polymer ?
#
loop_
_entity_poly.entity_id
_entity_poly.type
_entity_poly.pdbx_seq_one_letter_code
_entity_poly.pdbx_strand_id
1 'polypeptide(L)'
;MLHAFKGIDAERVLTQARSIDAAIATGAPAGSLAGVAIGVKDIIDASGWVTGMGSPIHDANRPAGDARLVARLKAAGGVVFGKTVTTEFAFMHPRETCNPWHAAHTPGGSSSGSAVAVAAGCVPAALATQTNGSVIRPAAFCGIVGFKPSLGA
;
A
#
# COMPACT_ATOMS: atom_id res chain seq x y z
N MET A 1 -16.07 -8.09 -6.59
CA MET A 1 -15.22 -7.03 -5.99
C MET A 1 -13.75 -7.37 -6.28
N LEU A 2 -12.81 -6.41 -6.26
CA LEU A 2 -11.41 -6.64 -6.66
C LEU A 2 -10.45 -7.09 -5.53
N HIS A 3 -10.89 -7.02 -4.26
CA HIS A 3 -10.12 -7.45 -3.08
C HIS A 3 -8.68 -6.88 -3.01
N ALA A 4 -8.52 -5.59 -3.28
CA ALA A 4 -7.21 -4.91 -3.30
C ALA A 4 -6.66 -4.58 -1.91
N PHE A 5 -7.53 -4.40 -0.92
CA PHE A 5 -7.17 -4.01 0.45
C PHE A 5 -7.49 -5.11 1.45
N LYS A 6 -6.56 -5.36 2.37
CA LYS A 6 -6.78 -6.18 3.58
C LYS A 6 -7.50 -5.38 4.66
N GLY A 7 -7.26 -4.06 4.72
CA GLY A 7 -7.94 -3.18 5.66
C GLY A 7 -7.86 -1.71 5.25
N ILE A 8 -8.97 -1.01 5.41
CA ILE A 8 -9.12 0.44 5.29
C ILE A 8 -9.80 0.91 6.58
N ASP A 9 -9.39 2.07 7.09
CA ASP A 9 -9.94 2.73 8.27
C ASP A 9 -10.24 4.18 7.87
N ALA A 10 -11.51 4.44 7.51
CA ALA A 10 -11.92 5.72 6.93
C ALA A 10 -11.67 6.90 7.89
N GLU A 11 -11.97 6.73 9.18
CA GLU A 11 -11.74 7.78 10.18
C GLU A 11 -10.25 8.08 10.33
N ARG A 12 -9.39 7.06 10.30
CA ARG A 12 -7.94 7.26 10.33
C ARG A 12 -7.42 7.96 9.08
N VAL A 13 -7.97 7.64 7.91
CA VAL A 13 -7.60 8.31 6.65
C VAL A 13 -8.02 9.79 6.70
N LEU A 14 -9.26 10.07 7.10
CA LEU A 14 -9.77 11.44 7.22
C LEU A 14 -9.03 12.24 8.30
N THR A 15 -8.66 11.62 9.41
CA THR A 15 -7.87 12.27 10.47
C THR A 15 -6.49 12.67 9.97
N GLN A 16 -5.82 11.80 9.20
CA GLN A 16 -4.54 12.15 8.57
C GLN A 16 -4.71 13.33 7.60
N ALA A 17 -5.72 13.30 6.74
CA ALA A 17 -6.01 14.37 5.78
C ALA A 17 -6.27 15.72 6.48
N ARG A 18 -7.14 15.74 7.50
CA ARG A 18 -7.45 16.96 8.28
C ARG A 18 -6.21 17.56 8.97
N SER A 19 -5.29 16.72 9.45
CA SER A 19 -4.03 17.18 10.03
C SER A 19 -3.17 17.92 8.99
N ILE A 20 -3.14 17.42 7.76
CA ILE A 20 -2.44 18.05 6.64
C ILE A 20 -3.15 19.36 6.23
N ASP A 21 -4.48 19.37 6.14
CA ASP A 21 -5.26 20.58 5.86
C ASP A 21 -4.99 21.68 6.90
N ALA A 22 -4.91 21.32 8.18
CA ALA A 22 -4.59 22.26 9.25
C ALA A 22 -3.16 22.81 9.15
N ALA A 23 -2.19 21.98 8.77
CA ALA A 23 -0.82 22.43 8.52
C ALA A 23 -0.77 23.42 7.35
N ILE A 24 -1.49 23.14 6.26
CA ILE A 24 -1.58 24.05 5.10
C ILE A 24 -2.23 25.37 5.51
N ALA A 25 -3.36 25.33 6.23
CA ALA A 25 -4.10 26.51 6.65
C ALA A 25 -3.28 27.45 7.57
N THR A 26 -2.33 26.91 8.32
CA THR A 26 -1.44 27.67 9.21
C THR A 26 -0.11 28.07 8.55
N GLY A 27 0.11 27.74 7.28
CA GLY A 27 1.37 27.98 6.57
C GLY A 27 2.53 27.10 7.02
N ALA A 28 2.25 26.04 7.79
CA ALA A 28 3.25 25.06 8.19
C ALA A 28 3.66 24.18 6.99
N PRO A 29 4.91 23.67 6.95
CA PRO A 29 5.35 22.77 5.89
C PRO A 29 4.51 21.48 5.85
N ALA A 30 3.77 21.26 4.77
CA ALA A 30 2.93 20.07 4.58
C ALA A 30 3.65 18.93 3.82
N GLY A 31 4.81 19.20 3.22
CA GLY A 31 5.62 18.20 2.50
C GLY A 31 5.23 18.01 1.03
N SER A 32 6.08 17.31 0.26
CA SER A 32 5.91 17.13 -1.20
C SER A 32 4.81 16.14 -1.61
N LEU A 33 4.29 15.37 -0.66
CA LEU A 33 3.19 14.42 -0.84
C LEU A 33 1.94 14.83 -0.03
N ALA A 34 1.83 16.10 0.37
CA ALA A 34 0.71 16.62 1.15
C ALA A 34 -0.64 16.15 0.60
N GLY A 35 -1.35 15.33 1.38
CA GLY A 35 -2.70 14.84 1.08
C GLY A 35 -2.75 13.67 0.10
N VAL A 36 -1.61 13.23 -0.46
CA VAL A 36 -1.58 12.12 -1.42
C VAL A 36 -1.87 10.81 -0.70
N ALA A 37 -2.98 10.17 -1.05
CA ALA A 37 -3.38 8.86 -0.54
C ALA A 37 -2.50 7.74 -1.14
N ILE A 38 -1.83 6.97 -0.28
CA ILE A 38 -0.92 5.90 -0.69
C ILE A 38 -1.34 4.58 -0.05
N GLY A 39 -1.51 3.55 -0.88
CA GLY A 39 -1.68 2.18 -0.40
C GLY A 39 -0.37 1.60 0.11
N VAL A 40 -0.38 0.82 1.20
CA VAL A 40 0.84 0.22 1.77
C VAL A 40 0.70 -1.30 1.78
N LYS A 41 1.57 -2.03 1.07
CA LYS A 41 1.55 -3.51 1.07
C LYS A 41 1.58 -4.08 2.49
N ASP A 42 0.76 -5.08 2.76
CA ASP A 42 0.56 -5.67 4.10
C ASP A 42 1.74 -6.51 4.65
N ILE A 43 2.93 -6.35 4.08
CA ILE A 43 4.20 -6.81 4.67
C ILE A 43 5.05 -5.64 5.20
N ILE A 44 4.64 -4.41 4.92
CA ILE A 44 5.31 -3.19 5.35
C ILE A 44 4.60 -2.66 6.58
N ASP A 45 5.37 -2.44 7.64
CA ASP A 45 4.84 -1.90 8.89
C ASP A 45 4.41 -0.45 8.76
N ALA A 46 3.19 -0.20 9.24
CA ALA A 46 2.60 1.12 9.38
C ALA A 46 1.91 1.19 10.74
N SER A 47 2.42 2.02 11.63
CA SER A 47 1.84 2.27 12.96
C SER A 47 0.39 2.71 12.82
N GLY A 48 -0.47 2.13 13.67
CA GLY A 48 -1.93 2.28 13.63
C GLY A 48 -2.66 1.27 12.74
N TRP A 49 -1.96 0.41 12.00
CA TRP A 49 -2.54 -0.61 11.12
C TRP A 49 -2.13 -2.03 11.55
N VAL A 50 -2.87 -3.07 11.12
CA VAL A 50 -2.35 -4.47 11.20
C VAL A 50 -1.27 -4.64 10.14
N THR A 51 -0.22 -5.40 10.42
CA THR A 51 0.65 -5.98 9.38
C THR A 51 0.48 -7.49 9.38
N GLY A 52 -0.43 -7.99 8.54
CA GLY A 52 -0.84 -9.39 8.54
C GLY A 52 0.02 -10.30 7.66
N MET A 53 0.89 -9.74 6.83
CA MET A 53 1.79 -10.48 5.93
C MET A 53 1.07 -11.50 5.03
N GLY A 54 -0.23 -11.32 4.80
CA GLY A 54 -1.06 -12.28 4.08
C GLY A 54 -1.19 -13.65 4.77
N SER A 55 -0.93 -13.76 6.08
CA SER A 55 -0.97 -15.00 6.86
C SER A 55 -1.86 -14.85 8.10
N PRO A 56 -2.72 -15.84 8.43
CA PRO A 56 -3.54 -15.79 9.65
C PRO A 56 -2.71 -15.76 10.93
N ILE A 57 -1.45 -16.21 10.88
CA ILE A 57 -0.50 -16.17 12.01
C ILE A 57 -0.30 -14.73 12.52
N HIS A 58 -0.45 -13.73 11.66
CA HIS A 58 -0.19 -12.32 11.95
C HIS A 58 -1.43 -11.42 11.89
N ASP A 59 -2.65 -11.97 11.87
CA ASP A 59 -3.87 -11.14 11.80
C ASP A 59 -4.03 -10.17 12.99
N ALA A 60 -3.41 -10.48 14.13
CA ALA A 60 -3.37 -9.60 15.32
C ALA A 60 -2.08 -8.76 15.44
N ASN A 61 -1.16 -8.84 14.47
CA ASN A 61 0.13 -8.17 14.55
C ASN A 61 -0.02 -6.65 14.39
N ARG A 62 0.22 -5.92 15.49
CA ARG A 62 0.23 -4.46 15.53
C ARG A 62 1.69 -4.00 15.64
N PRO A 63 2.27 -3.37 14.60
CA PRO A 63 3.64 -2.93 14.66
C PRO A 63 3.79 -1.78 15.66
N ALA A 64 4.90 -1.80 16.42
CA ALA A 64 5.20 -0.76 17.41
C ALA A 64 5.52 0.61 16.76
N GLY A 65 5.87 0.61 15.47
CA GLY A 65 6.25 1.80 14.73
C GLY A 65 6.08 1.64 13.22
N ASP A 66 6.32 2.72 12.50
CA ASP A 66 6.37 2.69 11.05
C ASP A 66 7.67 2.06 10.56
N ALA A 67 7.61 1.29 9.47
CA ALA A 67 8.78 1.03 8.67
C ALA A 67 9.38 2.36 8.18
N ARG A 68 10.71 2.43 8.02
CA ARG A 68 11.41 3.69 7.70
C ARG A 68 10.83 4.42 6.47
N LEU A 69 10.42 3.67 5.46
CA LEU A 69 9.83 4.22 4.24
C LEU A 69 8.41 4.79 4.47
N VAL A 70 7.63 4.20 5.39
CA VAL A 70 6.32 4.71 5.79
C VAL A 70 6.46 5.96 6.65
N ALA A 71 7.45 6.00 7.55
CA ALA A 71 7.77 7.20 8.32
C ALA A 71 8.16 8.37 7.39
N ARG A 72 8.97 8.11 6.36
CA ARG A 72 9.34 9.11 5.33
C ARG A 72 8.13 9.55 4.50
N LEU A 73 7.27 8.61 4.11
CA LEU A 73 6.01 8.93 3.41
C LEU A 73 5.15 9.89 4.24
N LYS A 74 4.90 9.57 5.51
CA LYS A 74 4.10 10.41 6.41
C LYS A 74 4.76 11.78 6.67
N ALA A 75 6.08 11.81 6.86
CA ALA A 75 6.83 13.05 7.02
C ALA A 75 6.79 13.95 5.77
N ALA A 76 6.61 13.37 4.58
CA ALA A 76 6.38 14.11 3.34
C ALA A 76 4.91 14.54 3.15
N GLY A 77 4.04 14.32 4.14
CA GLY A 77 2.61 14.67 4.07
C GLY A 77 1.72 13.62 3.39
N GLY A 78 2.27 12.44 3.09
CA GLY A 78 1.49 11.36 2.49
C GLY A 78 0.55 10.70 3.49
N VAL A 79 -0.63 10.31 3.01
CA VAL A 79 -1.67 9.65 3.80
C VAL A 79 -1.59 8.14 3.58
N VAL A 80 -1.43 7.36 4.64
CA VAL A 80 -1.59 5.90 4.55
C VAL A 80 -3.07 5.61 4.39
N PHE A 81 -3.49 5.26 3.17
CA PHE A 81 -4.89 5.00 2.83
C PHE A 81 -5.40 3.66 3.39
N GLY A 82 -4.53 2.65 3.39
CA GLY A 82 -4.86 1.32 3.88
C GLY A 82 -3.78 0.30 3.59
N LYS A 83 -3.98 -0.91 4.13
CA LYS A 83 -3.09 -2.04 3.90
C LYS A 83 -3.55 -2.80 2.66
N THR A 84 -2.72 -2.79 1.62
CA THR A 84 -2.99 -3.51 0.36
C THR A 84 -2.61 -4.98 0.48
N VAL A 85 -3.39 -5.86 -0.15
CA VAL A 85 -3.18 -7.31 -0.08
C VAL A 85 -1.79 -7.69 -0.61
N THR A 86 -1.13 -8.59 0.12
CA THR A 86 0.09 -9.30 -0.29
C THR A 86 -0.21 -10.79 -0.40
N THR A 87 0.51 -11.51 -1.27
CA THR A 87 0.62 -12.97 -1.10
C THR A 87 1.27 -13.30 0.25
N GLU A 88 0.97 -14.48 0.78
CA GLU A 88 1.46 -14.90 2.09
C GLU A 88 3.00 -14.83 2.15
N PHE A 89 3.52 -14.09 3.12
CA PHE A 89 4.95 -13.80 3.31
C PHE A 89 5.66 -13.32 2.05
N ALA A 90 4.93 -12.63 1.17
CA ALA A 90 5.39 -12.15 -0.12
C ALA A 90 5.87 -13.27 -1.08
N PHE A 91 5.39 -14.50 -0.91
CA PHE A 91 5.79 -15.68 -1.67
C PHE A 91 4.70 -16.16 -2.65
N MET A 92 4.64 -17.46 -2.93
CA MET A 92 3.91 -18.02 -4.08
C MET A 92 2.40 -18.21 -3.87
N HIS A 93 1.89 -18.12 -2.63
CA HIS A 93 0.47 -18.40 -2.36
C HIS A 93 -0.43 -17.22 -2.74
N PRO A 94 -1.25 -17.33 -3.82
CA PRO A 94 -2.12 -16.23 -4.26
C PRO A 94 -3.21 -15.92 -3.20
N ARG A 95 -3.80 -14.73 -3.30
CA ARG A 95 -4.91 -14.28 -2.45
C ARG A 95 -6.12 -13.92 -3.31
N GLU A 96 -7.21 -13.55 -2.66
CA GLU A 96 -8.51 -13.19 -3.27
C GLU A 96 -8.47 -12.00 -4.24
N THR A 97 -7.35 -11.28 -4.34
CA THR A 97 -7.22 -10.14 -5.27
C THR A 97 -7.41 -10.57 -6.72
N CYS A 98 -8.35 -9.93 -7.41
CA CYS A 98 -8.65 -10.17 -8.82
C CYS A 98 -8.01 -9.12 -9.73
N ASN A 99 -7.65 -9.50 -10.96
CA ASN A 99 -7.18 -8.54 -11.95
C ASN A 99 -8.30 -7.56 -12.38
N PRO A 100 -8.06 -6.23 -12.39
CA PRO A 100 -9.07 -5.24 -12.74
C PRO A 100 -9.54 -5.31 -14.20
N TRP A 101 -8.70 -5.84 -15.10
CA TRP A 101 -9.03 -5.97 -16.52
C TRP A 101 -9.84 -7.23 -16.81
N HIS A 102 -9.71 -8.27 -15.99
CA HIS A 102 -10.48 -9.50 -16.11
C HIS A 102 -10.45 -10.30 -14.81
N ALA A 103 -11.58 -10.41 -14.10
CA ALA A 103 -11.61 -10.96 -12.75
C ALA A 103 -11.19 -12.44 -12.65
N ALA A 104 -11.30 -13.22 -13.74
CA ALA A 104 -10.83 -14.61 -13.76
C ALA A 104 -9.30 -14.74 -13.97
N HIS A 105 -8.58 -13.63 -14.20
CA HIS A 105 -7.13 -13.63 -14.39
C HIS A 105 -6.41 -13.19 -13.12
N THR A 106 -5.16 -13.65 -12.99
CA THR A 106 -4.30 -13.23 -11.88
C THR A 106 -3.89 -11.76 -12.04
N PRO A 107 -3.89 -10.97 -10.95
CA PRO A 107 -3.27 -9.65 -10.94
C PRO A 107 -1.73 -9.72 -10.82
N GLY A 108 -1.16 -10.93 -10.76
CA GLY A 108 0.24 -11.15 -10.39
C GLY A 108 0.44 -11.04 -8.88
N GLY A 109 1.70 -11.07 -8.46
CA GLY A 109 2.07 -11.00 -7.04
C GLY A 109 3.58 -10.89 -6.88
N SER A 110 4.11 -10.71 -5.67
CA SER A 110 3.38 -10.73 -4.40
C SER A 110 2.66 -9.44 -4.02
N SER A 111 2.88 -8.35 -4.74
CA SER A 111 2.23 -7.05 -4.46
C SER A 111 0.90 -6.89 -5.23
N SER A 112 0.04 -7.90 -5.16
CA SER A 112 -1.21 -7.97 -5.93
C SER A 112 -2.13 -6.79 -5.61
N GLY A 113 -2.44 -6.59 -4.33
CA GLY A 113 -3.34 -5.54 -3.90
C GLY A 113 -2.82 -4.15 -4.22
N SER A 114 -1.50 -3.93 -4.13
CA SER A 114 -0.88 -2.65 -4.47
C SER A 114 -1.08 -2.30 -5.95
N ALA A 115 -0.89 -3.26 -6.85
CA ALA A 115 -1.08 -3.03 -8.27
C ALA A 115 -2.56 -2.83 -8.63
N VAL A 116 -3.45 -3.65 -8.05
CA VAL A 116 -4.90 -3.53 -8.30
C VAL A 116 -5.47 -2.23 -7.73
N ALA A 117 -5.02 -1.78 -6.56
CA ALA A 117 -5.48 -0.53 -5.97
C ALA A 117 -5.14 0.69 -6.84
N VAL A 118 -3.96 0.68 -7.49
CA VAL A 118 -3.56 1.74 -8.43
C VAL A 118 -4.31 1.60 -9.76
N ALA A 119 -4.33 0.40 -10.34
CA ALA A 119 -4.97 0.15 -11.63
C ALA A 119 -6.49 0.41 -11.62
N ALA A 120 -7.16 0.17 -10.48
CA ALA A 120 -8.58 0.46 -10.28
C ALA A 120 -8.87 1.92 -9.90
N GLY A 121 -7.85 2.78 -9.80
CA GLY A 121 -8.02 4.19 -9.43
C GLY A 121 -8.40 4.42 -7.97
N CYS A 122 -8.22 3.44 -7.07
CA CYS A 122 -8.51 3.61 -5.65
C CYS A 122 -7.50 4.54 -4.96
N VAL A 123 -6.23 4.46 -5.37
CA VAL A 123 -5.14 5.35 -4.92
C VAL A 123 -4.23 5.70 -6.09
N PRO A 124 -3.65 6.91 -6.13
CA PRO A 124 -2.74 7.32 -7.21
C PRO A 124 -1.42 6.54 -7.21
N ALA A 125 -0.97 6.03 -6.06
CA ALA A 125 0.23 5.21 -5.94
C ALA A 125 0.16 4.28 -4.73
N ALA A 126 1.00 3.23 -4.74
CA ALA A 126 1.10 2.27 -3.65
C ALA A 126 2.54 1.80 -3.43
N LEU A 127 2.89 1.58 -2.17
CA LEU A 127 4.15 0.98 -1.75
C LEU A 127 4.06 -0.54 -1.85
N ALA A 128 5.10 -1.15 -2.40
CA ALA A 128 5.18 -2.56 -2.70
C ALA A 128 6.59 -3.11 -2.40
N THR A 129 6.77 -4.43 -2.45
CA THR A 129 8.07 -5.08 -2.22
C THR A 129 8.43 -6.03 -3.36
N GLN A 130 9.72 -6.12 -3.69
CA GLN A 130 10.21 -6.99 -4.74
C GLN A 130 11.47 -7.75 -4.33
N THR A 131 11.34 -9.08 -4.30
CA THR A 131 12.48 -10.02 -4.26
C THR A 131 12.76 -10.56 -5.67
N ASN A 132 11.77 -11.20 -6.30
CA ASN A 132 11.92 -11.83 -7.63
C ASN A 132 10.82 -11.37 -8.62
N GLY A 133 10.68 -10.06 -8.81
CA GLY A 133 9.69 -9.47 -9.72
C GLY A 133 8.35 -9.03 -9.10
N SER A 134 8.23 -9.06 -7.76
CA SER A 134 6.95 -8.81 -7.07
C SER A 134 6.41 -7.38 -7.12
N VAL A 135 7.09 -6.43 -7.77
CA VAL A 135 6.56 -5.10 -8.13
C VAL A 135 6.26 -5.06 -9.63
N ILE A 136 7.23 -5.40 -10.47
CA ILE A 136 7.11 -5.24 -11.94
C ILE A 136 6.13 -6.23 -12.57
N ARG A 137 6.03 -7.46 -12.05
CA ARG A 137 5.09 -8.48 -12.56
C ARG A 137 3.63 -8.09 -12.34
N PRO A 138 3.17 -7.78 -11.11
CA PRO A 138 1.80 -7.34 -10.92
C PRO A 138 1.50 -6.01 -11.62
N ALA A 139 2.49 -5.10 -11.74
CA ALA A 139 2.34 -3.88 -12.51
C ALA A 139 2.07 -4.16 -14.00
N ALA A 140 2.85 -5.04 -14.62
CA ALA A 140 2.64 -5.45 -16.02
C ALA A 140 1.27 -6.12 -16.21
N PHE A 141 0.86 -7.01 -15.30
CA PHE A 141 -0.41 -7.73 -15.40
C PHE A 141 -1.63 -6.80 -15.19
N CYS A 142 -1.46 -5.75 -14.39
CA CYS A 142 -2.50 -4.77 -14.10
C CYS A 142 -2.39 -3.50 -14.97
N GLY A 143 -1.50 -3.45 -15.96
CA GLY A 143 -1.42 -2.33 -16.91
C GLY A 143 -0.99 -1.00 -16.30
N ILE A 144 -0.10 -1.02 -15.30
CA ILE A 144 0.40 0.19 -14.61
C ILE A 144 1.93 0.22 -14.58
N VAL A 145 2.49 1.37 -14.19
CA VAL A 145 3.93 1.52 -13.97
C VAL A 145 4.32 0.90 -12.63
N GLY A 146 5.35 0.05 -12.64
CA GLY A 146 5.98 -0.51 -11.44
C GLY A 146 7.47 -0.21 -11.44
N PHE A 147 7.98 0.35 -10.34
CA PHE A 147 9.39 0.71 -10.20
C PHE A 147 10.04 -0.03 -9.03
N LYS A 148 11.11 -0.79 -9.32
CA LYS A 148 12.00 -1.35 -8.30
C LYS A 148 13.31 -0.55 -8.30
N PRO A 149 13.58 0.27 -7.26
CA PRO A 149 14.86 0.96 -7.11
C PRO A 149 16.06 0.00 -7.08
N SER A 150 17.26 0.54 -7.27
CA SER A 150 18.50 -0.21 -7.03
C SER A 150 18.54 -0.77 -5.61
N LEU A 151 19.17 -1.93 -5.43
CA LEU A 151 19.35 -2.52 -4.11
C LEU A 151 20.21 -1.56 -3.24
N GLY A 152 19.73 -1.22 -2.05
CA GLY A 152 20.41 -0.32 -1.11
C GLY A 152 20.08 1.18 -1.25
N ALA A 153 19.16 1.54 -2.15
CA ALA A 153 18.62 2.89 -2.27
C ALA A 153 17.70 3.30 -1.09
#